data_AF-A0A7K3H365-F1
#
_entry.id   AF-A0A7K3H365-F1
#
_cell.length_a   1.000
_cell.length_b   1.000
_cell.length_c   1.000
_cell.angle_alpha   90.00
_cell.angle_beta   90.00
_cell.angle_gamma   90.00
#
_symmetry.space_group_name_H-M   'P 1'
#
loop_
_entity.id
_entity.type
_entity.pdbx_description
1 polymer ?
#
loop_
_entity_poly.entity_id
_entity_poly.type
_entity_poly.pdbx_seq_one_letter_code
_entity_poly.pdbx_strand_id
1 'polypeptide(L)'
;MSAPLTVTHVHGDRISVACGDVELMAYVYRPDPEPYESRKPYAHPLRTLAGHTVTGYRPNDHRWHKGLQLTASHLSHQNFWGGNSYIHGRGYRRIPERVGSMRHDGFDRVGADGGRASFTERLTWVAHGGEEWVREARTVSAHSADPQAGCWALDWSTRLTNIRTEPLEFGSPTTAGREMAGYTGLHWRGPRDLTGGDVLGPGGR
;
A
#
# COMPACT_ATOMS: atom_id res chain seq x y z
N MET A 1 -14.53 1.80 -25.44
CA MET A 1 -13.68 2.96 -25.09
C MET A 1 -13.68 3.07 -23.58
N SER A 2 -12.53 3.35 -22.95
CA SER A 2 -12.47 3.51 -21.49
C SER A 2 -13.35 4.67 -21.05
N ALA A 3 -14.16 4.47 -20.02
CA ALA A 3 -14.92 5.55 -19.41
C ALA A 3 -13.97 6.63 -18.85
N PRO A 4 -14.39 7.91 -18.86
CA PRO A 4 -13.59 8.99 -18.31
C PRO A 4 -13.44 8.84 -16.79
N LEU A 5 -12.26 9.19 -16.28
CA LEU A 5 -11.95 9.19 -14.85
C LEU A 5 -11.77 10.62 -14.35
N THR A 6 -12.25 10.88 -13.14
CA THR A 6 -12.07 12.17 -12.45
C THR A 6 -11.10 11.99 -11.29
N VAL A 7 -10.21 12.95 -11.09
CA VAL A 7 -9.27 13.00 -9.96
C VAL A 7 -9.62 14.17 -9.06
N THR A 8 -9.74 13.92 -7.75
CA THR A 8 -9.87 14.96 -6.73
C THR A 8 -8.67 14.89 -5.79
N HIS A 9 -7.97 16.01 -5.60
CA HIS A 9 -6.82 16.10 -4.70
C HIS A 9 -7.15 17.00 -3.51
N VAL A 10 -7.28 16.40 -2.34
CA VAL A 10 -7.36 17.14 -1.07
C VAL A 10 -5.95 17.28 -0.52
N HIS A 11 -5.33 18.43 -0.74
CA HIS A 11 -3.95 18.72 -0.33
C HIS A 11 -3.73 18.42 1.16
N GLY A 12 -2.58 17.81 1.47
CA GLY A 12 -2.28 17.31 2.82
C GLY A 12 -3.11 16.11 3.31
N ASP A 13 -3.96 15.47 2.49
CA ASP A 13 -4.79 14.34 2.93
C ASP A 13 -4.77 13.14 1.96
N ARG A 14 -5.41 13.29 0.79
CA ARG A 14 -5.69 12.17 -0.13
C ARG A 14 -5.89 12.59 -1.58
N ILE A 15 -5.76 11.63 -2.49
CA ILE A 15 -6.20 11.70 -3.89
C ILE A 15 -7.31 10.66 -4.11
N SER A 16 -8.49 11.07 -4.60
CA SER A 16 -9.57 10.15 -4.98
C SER A 16 -9.69 10.06 -6.50
N VAL A 17 -10.05 8.88 -7.01
CA VAL A 17 -10.38 8.65 -8.42
C VAL A 17 -11.82 8.14 -8.53
N ALA A 18 -12.60 8.70 -9.44
CA ALA A 18 -13.99 8.31 -9.69
C ALA A 18 -14.27 8.03 -11.17
N CYS A 19 -15.25 7.17 -11.44
CA CYS A 19 -15.85 6.94 -12.75
C CYS A 19 -17.36 7.18 -12.64
N GLY A 20 -17.86 8.26 -13.27
CA GLY A 20 -19.21 8.74 -12.98
C GLY A 20 -19.38 9.04 -11.49
N ASP A 21 -20.44 8.52 -10.89
CA ASP A 21 -20.75 8.74 -9.46
C ASP A 21 -20.03 7.75 -8.51
N VAL A 22 -19.22 6.83 -9.04
CA VAL A 22 -18.56 5.80 -8.23
C VAL A 22 -17.11 6.19 -7.95
N GLU A 23 -16.79 6.45 -6.66
CA GLU A 23 -15.41 6.59 -6.19
C GLU A 23 -14.71 5.22 -6.20
N LEU A 24 -13.84 5.01 -7.19
CA LEU A 24 -13.10 3.77 -7.41
C LEU A 24 -11.97 3.59 -6.40
N MET A 25 -11.27 4.68 -6.05
CA MET A 25 -10.22 4.64 -5.05
C MET A 25 -10.12 5.93 -4.26
N ALA A 26 -9.62 5.82 -3.03
CA ALA A 26 -8.95 6.92 -2.33
C ALA A 26 -7.53 6.50 -1.91
N TYR A 27 -6.54 7.25 -2.34
CA TYR A 27 -5.14 7.14 -1.95
C TYR A 27 -4.83 8.14 -0.84
N VAL A 28 -4.69 7.66 0.39
CA VAL A 28 -4.43 8.48 1.58
C VAL A 28 -2.93 8.54 1.82
N TYR A 29 -2.35 9.74 1.78
CA TYR A 29 -0.92 9.98 2.05
C TYR A 29 -0.68 10.75 3.37
N ARG A 30 -1.76 11.13 4.07
CA ARG A 30 -1.74 11.48 5.50
C ARG A 30 -2.40 10.35 6.31
N PRO A 31 -1.66 9.29 6.66
CA PRO A 31 -2.21 8.14 7.37
C PRO A 31 -2.55 8.46 8.83
N ASP A 32 -3.27 7.55 9.50
CA ASP A 32 -3.55 7.66 10.94
C ASP A 32 -2.28 7.95 11.74
N PRO A 33 -2.34 8.83 12.76
CA PRO A 33 -1.17 9.25 13.52
C PRO A 33 -0.68 8.20 14.54
N GLU A 34 -0.92 6.91 14.32
CA GLU A 34 -0.50 5.81 15.21
C GLU A 34 0.87 5.25 14.77
N PRO A 35 1.97 5.55 15.49
CA PRO A 35 3.32 5.11 15.11
C PRO A 35 3.46 3.59 15.06
N TYR A 36 2.81 2.87 15.99
CA TYR A 36 2.92 1.42 16.04
C TYR A 36 2.30 0.74 14.82
N GLU A 37 1.40 1.42 14.11
CA GLU A 37 0.83 0.92 12.86
C GLU A 37 1.71 1.19 11.64
N SER A 38 2.86 1.83 11.82
CA SER A 38 3.72 2.36 10.77
C SER A 38 2.96 3.32 9.85
N ARG A 39 3.24 4.61 10.02
CA ARG A 39 2.66 5.68 9.22
C ARG A 39 3.16 5.55 7.78
N LYS A 40 2.30 5.16 6.85
CA LYS A 40 2.61 5.04 5.42
C LYS A 40 1.36 5.22 4.56
N PRO A 41 1.49 5.72 3.32
CA PRO A 41 0.35 5.85 2.42
C PRO A 41 -0.33 4.52 2.09
N TYR A 42 -1.61 4.59 1.73
CA TYR A 42 -2.41 3.42 1.34
C TYR A 42 -3.55 3.79 0.40
N ALA A 43 -4.03 2.82 -0.39
CA ALA A 43 -5.28 2.96 -1.13
C ALA A 43 -6.42 2.23 -0.41
N HIS A 44 -7.37 3.00 0.13
CA HIS A 44 -8.62 2.51 0.69
C HIS A 44 -9.63 3.68 0.78
N PRO A 45 -10.91 3.47 0.41
CA PRO A 45 -11.45 2.26 -0.20
C PRO A 45 -10.91 2.02 -1.62
N LEU A 46 -10.98 0.77 -2.07
CA LEU A 46 -10.95 0.39 -3.49
C LEU A 46 -12.32 -0.23 -3.79
N ARG A 47 -12.94 0.15 -4.91
CA ARG A 47 -14.28 -0.30 -5.28
C ARG A 47 -14.35 -0.86 -6.69
N THR A 48 -15.28 -1.78 -6.92
CA THR A 48 -15.71 -2.16 -8.27
C THR A 48 -16.49 -1.01 -8.92
N LEU A 49 -16.78 -1.09 -10.23
CA LEU A 49 -17.66 -0.11 -10.90
C LEU A 49 -19.11 -0.15 -10.39
N ALA A 50 -19.53 -1.22 -9.71
CA ALA A 50 -20.82 -1.31 -9.03
C ALA A 50 -20.79 -0.72 -7.61
N GLY A 51 -19.64 -0.18 -7.15
CA GLY A 51 -19.50 0.43 -5.82
C GLY A 51 -19.20 -0.54 -4.68
N HIS A 52 -18.97 -1.83 -4.95
CA HIS A 52 -18.60 -2.79 -3.90
C HIS A 52 -17.16 -2.57 -3.45
N THR A 53 -16.95 -2.37 -2.15
CA THR A 53 -15.60 -2.20 -1.59
C THR A 53 -14.86 -3.53 -1.53
N VAL A 54 -13.68 -3.58 -2.17
CA VAL A 54 -12.82 -4.78 -2.26
C VAL A 54 -11.58 -4.69 -1.38
N THR A 55 -11.52 -3.70 -0.47
CA THR A 55 -10.45 -3.59 0.53
C THR A 55 -11.00 -3.51 1.95
N GLY A 56 -10.32 -4.17 2.88
CA GLY A 56 -10.51 -3.98 4.31
C GLY A 56 -9.60 -2.88 4.86
N TYR A 57 -9.99 -2.32 6.01
CA TYR A 57 -9.23 -1.27 6.68
C TYR A 57 -9.19 -1.50 8.19
N ARG A 58 -7.98 -1.48 8.74
CA ARG A 58 -7.71 -1.41 10.18
C ARG A 58 -8.47 -2.46 11.02
N PRO A 59 -8.45 -3.75 10.63
CA PRO A 59 -9.16 -4.80 11.35
C PRO A 59 -8.68 -4.90 12.80
N ASN A 60 -9.55 -5.36 13.69
CA ASN A 60 -9.32 -5.34 15.14
C ASN A 60 -8.05 -6.09 15.60
N ASP A 61 -7.69 -7.16 14.89
CA ASP A 61 -6.55 -8.03 15.17
C ASP A 61 -5.23 -7.57 14.50
N HIS A 62 -5.33 -6.77 13.43
CA HIS A 62 -4.19 -6.31 12.63
C HIS A 62 -4.40 -4.87 12.17
N ARG A 63 -4.45 -3.93 13.12
CA ARG A 63 -4.80 -2.53 12.83
C ARG A 63 -3.87 -1.83 11.82
N TRP A 64 -2.64 -2.30 11.64
CA TRP A 64 -1.72 -1.75 10.64
C TRP A 64 -2.04 -2.16 9.19
N HIS A 65 -3.00 -3.05 8.95
CA HIS A 65 -3.43 -3.45 7.60
C HIS A 65 -4.47 -2.48 7.04
N LYS A 66 -4.11 -1.74 5.99
CA LYS A 66 -4.98 -0.69 5.42
C LYS A 66 -5.04 -0.80 3.90
N GLY A 67 -6.11 -1.41 3.37
CA GLY A 67 -6.34 -1.57 1.94
C GLY A 67 -5.14 -2.12 1.15
N LEU A 68 -4.75 -1.41 0.10
CA LEU A 68 -3.57 -1.73 -0.72
C LEU A 68 -2.38 -0.85 -0.31
N GLN A 69 -1.24 -1.47 0.02
CA GLN A 69 -0.04 -0.80 0.53
C GLN A 69 1.23 -1.47 0.04
N LEU A 70 2.26 -0.69 -0.29
CA LEU A 70 3.64 -1.19 -0.33
C LEU A 70 4.26 -1.07 1.07
N THR A 71 4.92 -2.12 1.53
CA THR A 71 5.49 -2.16 2.88
C THR A 71 6.61 -3.20 3.00
N ALA A 72 7.39 -3.17 4.09
CA ALA A 72 8.42 -4.16 4.37
C ALA A 72 8.36 -4.60 5.83
N SER A 73 8.21 -5.90 6.07
CA SER A 73 8.20 -6.45 7.44
C SER A 73 9.59 -6.53 8.06
N HIS A 74 10.62 -6.70 7.21
CA HIS A 74 12.03 -6.68 7.56
C HIS A 74 12.78 -5.90 6.48
N LEU A 75 13.29 -4.73 6.84
CA LEU A 75 14.24 -3.97 6.04
C LEU A 75 15.40 -3.62 6.96
N SER A 76 16.58 -4.22 6.78
CA SER A 76 17.75 -4.05 7.68
C SER A 76 17.34 -4.03 9.17
N HIS A 77 16.55 -5.04 9.57
CA HIS A 77 15.95 -5.24 10.90
C HIS A 77 14.87 -4.26 11.37
N GLN A 78 14.54 -3.22 10.59
CA GLN A 78 13.37 -2.34 10.81
C GLN A 78 12.08 -2.97 10.26
N ASN A 79 10.97 -2.50 10.80
CA ASN A 79 9.61 -2.91 10.51
C ASN A 79 8.81 -1.73 9.94
N PHE A 80 8.64 -1.70 8.62
CA PHE A 80 7.74 -0.76 7.91
C PHE A 80 6.33 -1.35 7.70
N TRP A 81 6.08 -2.57 8.16
CA TRP A 81 4.78 -3.22 8.20
C TRP A 81 3.88 -2.63 9.28
N GLY A 82 4.48 -2.29 10.42
CA GLY A 82 3.76 -1.97 11.64
C GLY A 82 3.51 -3.21 12.48
N GLY A 83 3.00 -3.01 13.69
CA GLY A 83 2.69 -4.07 14.62
C GLY A 83 3.93 -4.78 15.18
N ASN A 84 3.77 -6.08 15.44
CA ASN A 84 4.81 -6.91 16.03
C ASN A 84 5.93 -7.23 15.02
N SER A 85 7.17 -7.23 15.50
CA SER A 85 8.32 -7.76 14.76
C SER A 85 8.50 -9.24 15.08
N TYR A 86 8.83 -10.04 14.08
CA TYR A 86 9.22 -11.44 14.30
C TYR A 86 10.69 -11.51 14.73
N ILE A 87 10.97 -12.29 15.77
CA ILE A 87 12.32 -12.57 16.25
C ILE A 87 12.50 -14.09 16.24
N HIS A 88 13.51 -14.56 15.50
CA HIS A 88 13.81 -15.98 15.42
C HIS A 88 13.99 -16.60 16.81
N GLY A 89 13.37 -17.76 17.05
CA GLY A 89 13.37 -18.45 18.36
C GLY A 89 12.53 -17.79 19.46
N ARG A 90 12.00 -16.56 19.27
CA ARG A 90 11.19 -15.84 20.26
C ARG A 90 9.77 -15.52 19.79
N GLY A 91 9.47 -15.70 18.50
CA GLY A 91 8.18 -15.41 17.91
C GLY A 91 7.94 -13.92 17.70
N TYR A 92 6.67 -13.54 17.61
CA TYR A 92 6.27 -12.13 17.49
C TYR A 92 6.41 -11.39 18.79
N ARG A 93 7.08 -10.23 18.73
CA ARG A 93 7.28 -9.35 19.87
C ARG A 93 6.86 -7.94 19.52
N ARG A 94 6.25 -7.29 20.50
CA ARG A 94 5.96 -5.86 20.45
C ARG A 94 7.27 -5.11 20.68
N ILE A 95 7.88 -4.64 19.59
CA ILE A 95 9.12 -3.85 19.60
C ILE A 95 8.84 -2.55 18.85
N PRO A 96 8.19 -1.56 19.48
CA PRO A 96 7.88 -0.28 18.86
C PRO A 96 9.12 0.42 18.29
N GLU A 97 10.28 0.17 18.87
CA GLU A 97 11.59 0.75 18.53
C GLU A 97 12.15 0.26 17.18
N ARG A 98 11.44 -0.64 16.51
CA ARG A 98 11.73 -1.07 15.13
C ARG A 98 10.72 -0.54 14.12
N VAL A 99 9.66 0.13 14.56
CA VAL A 99 8.58 0.53 13.66
C VAL A 99 8.96 1.83 12.94
N GLY A 100 9.25 1.70 11.65
CA GLY A 100 9.54 2.81 10.74
C GLY A 100 8.28 3.36 10.06
N SER A 101 8.47 4.38 9.22
CA SER A 101 7.40 5.07 8.49
C SER A 101 7.79 5.41 7.05
N MET A 102 6.80 5.72 6.21
CA MET A 102 7.00 6.29 4.88
C MET A 102 6.39 7.68 4.87
N ARG A 103 7.25 8.69 4.79
CA ARG A 103 6.85 10.10 4.79
C ARG A 103 6.58 10.56 3.36
N HIS A 104 5.42 11.18 3.15
CA HIS A 104 5.07 11.89 1.92
C HIS A 104 5.94 13.15 1.76
N ASP A 105 6.63 13.27 0.64
CA ASP A 105 7.48 14.44 0.31
C ASP A 105 6.92 15.27 -0.89
N GLY A 106 5.73 14.92 -1.37
CA GLY A 106 5.03 15.63 -2.44
C GLY A 106 4.72 14.76 -3.66
N PHE A 107 4.08 15.37 -4.66
CA PHE A 107 3.79 14.75 -5.96
C PHE A 107 4.59 15.42 -7.08
N ASP A 108 5.05 14.64 -8.06
CA ASP A 108 5.64 15.13 -9.32
C ASP A 108 4.55 15.43 -10.36
N ARG A 109 3.51 14.58 -10.40
CA ARG A 109 2.37 14.70 -11.30
C ARG A 109 1.12 14.21 -10.59
N VAL A 110 -0.01 14.87 -10.85
CA VAL A 110 -1.37 14.40 -10.55
C VAL A 110 -2.22 14.82 -11.75
N GLY A 111 -2.97 13.90 -12.35
CA GLY A 111 -3.83 14.25 -13.47
C GLY A 111 -4.70 13.11 -13.98
N ALA A 112 -5.66 13.48 -14.82
CA ALA A 112 -6.49 12.56 -15.57
C ALA A 112 -6.54 12.96 -17.05
N ASP A 113 -6.29 12.01 -17.94
CA ASP A 113 -6.36 12.18 -19.39
C ASP A 113 -6.86 10.88 -20.04
N GLY A 114 -7.66 10.96 -21.11
CA GLY A 114 -8.00 9.80 -21.96
C GLY A 114 -8.55 8.56 -21.24
N GLY A 115 -9.27 8.71 -20.12
CA GLY A 115 -9.77 7.57 -19.32
C GLY A 115 -8.73 6.93 -18.39
N ARG A 116 -7.58 7.59 -18.20
CA ARG A 116 -6.54 7.24 -17.23
C ARG A 116 -6.41 8.35 -16.20
N ALA A 117 -6.39 7.98 -14.93
CA ALA A 117 -6.00 8.82 -13.82
C ALA A 117 -4.63 8.34 -13.31
N SER A 118 -3.70 9.25 -13.04
CA SER A 118 -2.36 8.89 -12.58
C SER A 118 -1.76 9.97 -11.69
N PHE A 119 -0.99 9.53 -10.70
CA PHE A 119 -0.15 10.40 -9.91
C PHE A 119 1.19 9.73 -9.59
N THR A 120 2.24 10.54 -9.46
CA THR A 120 3.58 10.12 -9.05
C THR A 120 3.95 10.81 -7.75
N GLU A 121 4.08 10.03 -6.68
CA GLU A 121 4.43 10.46 -5.34
C GLU A 121 5.92 10.26 -5.04
N ARG A 122 6.52 11.23 -4.36
CA ARG A 122 7.84 11.10 -3.75
C ARG A 122 7.68 10.78 -2.27
N LEU A 123 8.39 9.76 -1.83
CA LEU A 123 8.32 9.23 -0.47
C LEU A 123 9.73 9.04 0.09
N THR A 124 9.87 9.22 1.40
CA THR A 124 11.08 8.84 2.12
C THR A 124 10.75 7.78 3.17
N TRP A 125 11.49 6.67 3.16
CA TRP A 125 11.36 5.64 4.18
C TRP A 125 12.26 6.01 5.36
N VAL A 126 11.63 6.25 6.50
CA VAL A 126 12.28 6.74 7.72
C VAL A 126 12.28 5.61 8.74
N ALA A 127 13.46 5.15 9.13
CA ALA A 127 13.62 4.17 10.20
C ALA A 127 13.12 4.73 11.54
N HIS A 128 12.89 3.85 12.52
CA HIS A 128 12.36 4.27 13.83
C HIS A 128 13.16 5.42 14.46
N GLY A 129 14.50 5.38 14.37
CA GLY A 129 15.39 6.41 14.91
C GLY A 129 15.39 7.75 14.17
N GLY A 130 14.57 7.90 13.12
CA GLY A 130 14.47 9.13 12.32
C GLY A 130 15.43 9.20 11.12
N GLU A 131 16.30 8.20 10.95
CA GLU A 131 17.21 8.14 9.80
C GLU A 131 16.44 7.83 8.50
N GLU A 132 16.79 8.54 7.43
CA GLU A 132 16.22 8.34 6.10
C GLU A 132 17.00 7.27 5.34
N TRP A 133 16.33 6.23 4.87
CA TRP A 133 16.98 5.05 4.29
C TRP A 133 16.73 4.87 2.80
N VAL A 134 15.54 5.24 2.35
CA VAL A 134 15.10 5.04 0.96
C VAL A 134 14.41 6.29 0.46
N ARG A 135 14.79 6.76 -0.72
CA ARG A 135 13.92 7.62 -1.53
C ARG A 135 13.11 6.74 -2.49
N GLU A 136 11.81 6.88 -2.45
CA GLU A 136 10.87 6.18 -3.32
C GLU A 136 10.19 7.17 -4.27
N ALA A 137 10.11 6.80 -5.54
CA ALA A 137 9.20 7.39 -6.51
C ALA A 137 8.13 6.35 -6.85
N ARG A 138 6.87 6.64 -6.52
CA ARG A 138 5.73 5.72 -6.67
C ARG A 138 4.71 6.29 -7.64
N THR A 139 4.39 5.54 -8.68
CA THR A 139 3.31 5.89 -9.61
C THR A 139 2.13 4.95 -9.41
N VAL A 140 0.95 5.53 -9.24
CA VAL A 140 -0.31 4.80 -9.14
C VAL A 140 -1.22 5.28 -10.26
N SER A 141 -1.76 4.36 -11.05
CA SER A 141 -2.61 4.70 -12.18
C SER A 141 -3.86 3.84 -12.25
N ALA A 142 -5.02 4.48 -12.25
CA ALA A 142 -6.31 3.86 -12.56
C ALA A 142 -6.64 4.08 -14.04
N HIS A 143 -7.09 3.05 -14.74
CA HIS A 143 -7.43 3.14 -16.16
C HIS A 143 -8.32 1.97 -16.61
N SER A 144 -8.63 1.93 -17.92
CA SER A 144 -9.40 0.85 -18.55
C SER A 144 -10.73 0.59 -17.86
N ALA A 145 -11.42 1.65 -17.41
CA ALA A 145 -12.74 1.53 -16.84
C ALA A 145 -13.74 1.14 -17.92
N ASP A 146 -14.33 -0.04 -17.78
CA ASP A 146 -15.33 -0.60 -18.69
C ASP A 146 -16.64 -0.86 -17.94
N PRO A 147 -17.62 0.07 -18.01
CA PRO A 147 -18.91 -0.09 -17.37
C PRO A 147 -19.73 -1.30 -17.85
N GLN A 148 -19.51 -1.78 -19.08
CA GLN A 148 -20.22 -2.96 -19.59
C GLN A 148 -19.63 -4.25 -18.99
N ALA A 149 -18.31 -4.33 -18.90
CA ALA A 149 -17.62 -5.46 -18.26
C ALA A 149 -17.61 -5.38 -16.72
N GLY A 150 -17.90 -4.21 -16.14
CA GLY A 150 -17.89 -3.99 -14.70
C GLY A 150 -16.49 -3.94 -14.07
N CYS A 151 -15.44 -3.76 -14.88
CA CYS A 151 -14.04 -3.83 -14.45
C CYS A 151 -13.26 -2.53 -14.73
N TRP A 152 -12.15 -2.36 -14.00
CA TRP A 152 -11.14 -1.34 -14.24
C TRP A 152 -9.80 -1.87 -13.72
N ALA A 153 -8.70 -1.22 -14.10
CA ALA A 153 -7.34 -1.65 -13.76
C ALA A 153 -6.61 -0.61 -12.90
N LEU A 154 -5.83 -1.09 -11.94
CA LEU A 154 -4.95 -0.30 -11.09
C LEU A 154 -3.51 -0.77 -11.26
N ASP A 155 -2.67 0.08 -11.85
CA ASP A 155 -1.23 -0.12 -11.93
C ASP A 155 -0.54 0.52 -10.72
N TRP A 156 0.41 -0.22 -10.13
CA TRP A 156 1.29 0.27 -9.08
C TRP A 156 2.75 0.04 -9.46
N SER A 157 3.50 1.12 -9.65
CA SER A 157 4.93 1.08 -9.95
C SER A 157 5.70 1.85 -8.89
N THR A 158 6.85 1.32 -8.48
CA THR A 158 7.71 1.96 -7.48
C THR A 158 9.17 1.81 -7.87
N ARG A 159 9.94 2.87 -7.64
CA ARG A 159 11.40 2.88 -7.73
C ARG A 159 11.96 3.22 -6.36
N LEU A 160 12.66 2.27 -5.75
CA LEU A 160 13.35 2.45 -4.48
C LEU A 160 14.83 2.77 -4.73
N THR A 161 15.32 3.85 -4.13
CA THR A 161 16.73 4.24 -4.18
C THR A 161 17.29 4.20 -2.78
N ASN A 162 18.26 3.30 -2.54
CA ASN A 162 19.04 3.30 -1.31
C ASN A 162 19.83 4.60 -1.19
N ILE A 163 19.71 5.29 -0.07
CA ILE A 163 20.47 6.53 0.21
C ILE A 163 21.49 6.36 1.34
N ARG A 164 21.62 5.15 1.87
CA ARG A 164 22.65 4.79 2.86
C ARG A 164 23.95 4.40 2.16
N THR A 165 25.03 4.37 2.92
CA THR A 165 26.34 3.88 2.46
C THR A 165 26.42 2.36 2.40
N GLU A 166 25.59 1.69 3.18
CA GLU A 166 25.51 0.25 3.35
C GLU A 166 24.31 -0.34 2.58
N PRO A 167 24.36 -1.64 2.23
CA PRO A 167 23.24 -2.32 1.59
C PRO A 167 21.94 -2.29 2.43
N LEU A 168 20.82 -2.23 1.72
CA LEU A 168 19.50 -2.48 2.30
C LEU A 168 19.14 -3.95 2.19
N GLU A 169 18.81 -4.57 3.32
CA GLU A 169 18.50 -6.00 3.40
C GLU A 169 16.99 -6.19 3.51
N PHE A 170 16.34 -6.48 2.39
CA PHE A 170 14.94 -6.83 2.37
C PHE A 170 14.74 -8.28 2.78
N GLY A 171 13.75 -8.52 3.64
CA GLY A 171 13.37 -9.85 4.07
C GLY A 171 11.90 -9.96 4.48
N SER A 172 11.61 -11.08 5.11
CA SER A 172 10.33 -11.42 5.73
C SER A 172 10.58 -12.31 6.95
N PRO A 173 9.57 -12.62 7.78
CA PRO A 173 9.72 -13.66 8.78
C PRO A 173 10.22 -14.98 8.20
N THR A 174 9.86 -15.35 6.97
CA THR A 174 10.41 -16.54 6.29
C THR A 174 11.92 -16.49 6.17
N THR A 175 12.48 -15.38 5.68
CA THR A 175 13.94 -15.25 5.56
C THR A 175 14.62 -15.12 6.93
N ALA A 176 13.86 -14.83 7.98
CA ALA A 176 14.30 -14.87 9.37
C ALA A 176 14.01 -16.23 10.07
N GLY A 177 13.67 -17.27 9.31
CA GLY A 177 13.50 -18.64 9.81
C GLY A 177 12.11 -18.96 10.37
N ARG A 178 11.05 -18.26 9.94
CA ARG A 178 9.65 -18.67 10.15
C ARG A 178 9.05 -19.18 8.87
N GLU A 179 9.00 -20.49 8.70
CA GLU A 179 8.38 -21.11 7.53
C GLU A 179 6.95 -20.60 7.29
N MET A 180 6.59 -20.46 6.01
CA MET A 180 5.25 -20.04 5.56
C MET A 180 4.80 -18.65 6.04
N ALA A 181 5.73 -17.73 6.33
CA ALA A 181 5.44 -16.36 6.75
C ALA A 181 6.12 -15.31 5.84
N GLY A 182 5.99 -15.50 4.52
CA GLY A 182 6.71 -14.75 3.48
C GLY A 182 6.15 -13.37 3.16
N TYR A 183 5.52 -12.68 4.12
CA TYR A 183 4.86 -11.40 3.85
C TYR A 183 5.86 -10.23 3.88
N THR A 184 5.89 -9.49 2.78
CA THR A 184 6.60 -8.23 2.56
C THR A 184 6.20 -7.73 1.15
N GLY A 185 6.36 -6.45 0.83
CA GLY A 185 6.07 -5.90 -0.49
C GLY A 185 4.66 -5.32 -0.65
N LEU A 186 4.11 -5.41 -1.86
CA LEU A 186 2.76 -4.92 -2.18
C LEU A 186 1.73 -5.87 -1.56
N HIS A 187 0.97 -5.35 -0.59
CA HIS A 187 0.04 -6.10 0.23
C HIS A 187 -1.37 -5.55 0.04
N TRP A 188 -2.31 -6.46 -0.22
CA TRP A 188 -3.74 -6.19 -0.27
C TRP A 188 -4.44 -6.80 0.94
N ARG A 189 -5.09 -5.97 1.74
CA ARG A 189 -6.02 -6.42 2.76
C ARG A 189 -7.42 -6.51 2.15
N GLY A 190 -7.90 -7.72 1.90
CA GLY A 190 -9.29 -7.96 1.49
C GLY A 190 -10.31 -7.79 2.64
N PRO A 191 -11.59 -7.51 2.33
CA PRO A 191 -12.69 -7.61 3.29
C PRO A 191 -12.87 -9.05 3.80
N ARG A 192 -13.48 -9.19 5.00
CA ARG A 192 -13.75 -10.51 5.60
C ARG A 192 -14.67 -11.37 4.73
N ASP A 193 -15.58 -10.75 4.00
CA ASP A 193 -16.57 -11.42 3.17
C ASP A 193 -15.96 -12.19 1.98
N LEU A 194 -14.67 -11.98 1.68
CA LEU A 194 -13.91 -12.79 0.71
C LEU A 194 -13.35 -14.10 1.30
N THR A 195 -13.56 -14.37 2.59
CA THR A 195 -13.11 -15.62 3.21
C THR A 195 -13.78 -16.80 2.52
N GLY A 196 -12.98 -17.76 2.05
CA GLY A 196 -13.47 -18.91 1.30
C GLY A 196 -13.75 -18.64 -0.18
N GLY A 197 -13.43 -17.45 -0.68
CA GLY A 197 -13.45 -17.16 -2.11
C GLY A 197 -12.32 -17.86 -2.86
N ASP A 198 -12.55 -18.10 -4.15
CA ASP A 198 -11.55 -18.70 -5.03
C ASP A 198 -10.48 -17.68 -5.43
N VAL A 199 -9.21 -18.10 -5.39
CA VAL A 199 -8.08 -17.33 -5.89
C VAL A 199 -7.66 -17.95 -7.22
N LEU A 200 -7.92 -17.25 -8.32
CA LEU A 200 -7.55 -17.72 -9.65
C LEU A 200 -6.15 -17.21 -10.00
N GLY A 201 -5.22 -18.14 -10.25
CA GLY A 201 -3.91 -17.82 -10.80
C GLY A 201 -3.96 -17.51 -12.31
N PRO A 202 -2.80 -17.28 -12.95
CA PRO A 202 -2.71 -17.03 -14.40
C PRO A 202 -3.35 -18.11 -15.28
N GLY A 203 -3.55 -19.32 -14.76
CA GLY A 203 -4.23 -20.42 -15.45
C GLY A 203 -5.75 -20.45 -15.27
N GLY A 204 -6.36 -19.46 -14.60
CA GLY A 204 -7.79 -19.41 -14.33
C GLY A 204 -8.28 -20.43 -13.31
N ARG A 205 -7.37 -20.92 -12.46
CA ARG A 205 -7.58 -21.89 -11.39
C ARG A 205 -6.64 -21.61 -10.23
#